data_AF-A0A1M7PPA3-F1
#
_entry.id   AF-A0A1M7PPA3-F1
#
_cell.length_a   1.000
_cell.length_b   1.000
_cell.length_c   1.000
_cell.angle_alpha   90.00
_cell.angle_beta   90.00
_cell.angle_gamma   90.00
#
_symmetry.space_group_name_H-M   'P 1'
#
loop_
_entity.id
_entity.type
_entity.pdbx_description
1 polymer ?
#
loop_
_entity_poly.entity_id
_entity_poly.type
_entity_poly.pdbx_seq_one_letter_code
_entity_poly.pdbx_strand_id
1 'polypeptide(L)'
;MNKYALTFVHVACALVLLIVACSGPAKNKLQGSWKSKDGATKLKITDKGFIMDDGEAIAEDYFVKGDTIFTSFEGNKPYTTFLVQKLDDHYLKLMGPDSVAMEFSR
;
A
#
# COMPACT_ATOMS: atom_id res chain seq x y z
N MET A 1 -0.23 -23.24 -42.36
CA MET A 1 0.24 -22.46 -41.19
C MET A 1 -0.58 -22.91 -39.97
N ASN A 2 0.09 -23.50 -38.98
CA ASN A 2 -0.56 -24.27 -37.91
C ASN A 2 -1.32 -23.35 -36.94
N LYS A 3 -2.65 -23.42 -37.00
CA LYS A 3 -3.60 -22.66 -36.15
C LYS A 3 -3.31 -22.80 -34.64
N TYR A 4 -2.72 -23.93 -34.24
CA TYR A 4 -2.32 -24.24 -32.87
C TYR A 4 -1.23 -23.31 -32.31
N ALA A 5 -0.32 -22.79 -33.13
CA ALA A 5 0.75 -21.91 -32.67
C ALA A 5 0.19 -20.57 -32.17
N LEU A 6 -0.82 -20.03 -32.87
CA LEU A 6 -1.45 -18.75 -32.50
C LEU A 6 -2.24 -18.88 -31.20
N THR A 7 -2.98 -19.99 -31.03
CA THR A 7 -3.74 -20.26 -29.80
C THR A 7 -2.80 -20.42 -28.60
N PHE A 8 -1.65 -21.08 -28.77
CA PHE A 8 -0.66 -21.26 -27.71
C PHE A 8 -0.07 -19.93 -27.21
N VAL A 9 0.20 -19.00 -28.12
CA VAL A 9 0.73 -17.66 -27.78
C VAL A 9 -0.29 -16.86 -26.97
N HIS A 10 -1.57 -16.91 -27.33
CA HIS A 10 -2.62 -16.19 -26.62
C HIS A 10 -2.88 -16.78 -25.23
N VAL A 11 -2.88 -18.11 -25.10
CA VAL A 11 -3.03 -18.79 -23.81
C VAL A 11 -1.83 -18.50 -22.90
N ALA A 12 -0.61 -18.52 -23.43
CA ALA A 12 0.59 -18.18 -22.66
C ALA A 12 0.58 -16.72 -22.18
N CYS A 13 0.18 -15.75 -23.03
CA CYS A 13 0.05 -14.35 -22.61
C CYS A 13 -1.02 -14.15 -21.53
N ALA A 14 -2.18 -14.81 -21.66
CA ALA A 14 -3.23 -14.73 -20.64
C ALA A 14 -2.75 -15.30 -19.30
N LEU A 15 -1.97 -16.39 -19.32
CA LEU A 15 -1.40 -16.99 -18.11
C LEU A 15 -0.37 -16.07 -17.43
N VAL A 16 0.50 -15.42 -18.21
CA VAL A 16 1.47 -14.45 -17.69
C VAL A 16 0.77 -13.25 -17.02
N LEU A 17 -0.30 -12.72 -17.62
CA LEU A 17 -1.07 -11.61 -17.06
C LEU A 17 -1.80 -12.00 -15.75
N LEU A 18 -2.29 -13.23 -15.64
CA LEU A 18 -2.91 -13.75 -14.41
C LEU A 18 -1.91 -13.95 -13.27
N ILE A 19 -0.65 -14.29 -13.57
CA ILE A 19 0.40 -14.45 -12.56
C ILE A 19 0.84 -13.08 -11.99
N VAL A 20 0.94 -12.05 -12.84
CA VAL A 20 1.31 -10.68 -12.40
C VAL A 20 0.20 -10.03 -11.58
N ALA A 21 -1.07 -10.32 -11.86
CA ALA A 21 -2.20 -9.79 -11.09
C ALA A 21 -2.33 -10.38 -9.67
N CYS A 22 -1.70 -11.52 -9.39
CA CYS A 22 -1.82 -12.26 -8.13
C CYS A 22 -0.59 -12.15 -7.20
N SER A 23 0.45 -11.40 -7.56
CA SER A 23 1.62 -11.21 -6.69
C SER A 23 1.34 -10.18 -5.58
N GLY A 24 0.60 -10.58 -4.55
CA GLY A 24 0.58 -9.88 -3.27
C GLY A 24 1.83 -10.21 -2.45
N PRO A 25 2.62 -9.20 -2.05
CA PRO A 25 2.71 -8.89 -0.62
C PRO A 25 2.99 -7.39 -0.38
N ALA A 26 2.05 -6.51 -0.73
CA ALA A 26 2.18 -5.08 -0.37
C ALA A 26 2.32 -4.88 1.16
N LYS A 27 1.65 -5.73 1.97
CA LYS A 27 1.70 -5.66 3.44
C LYS A 27 3.11 -5.75 4.02
N ASN A 28 3.94 -6.70 3.57
CA ASN A 28 5.27 -6.88 4.16
C ASN A 28 6.21 -5.70 3.90
N LYS A 29 6.10 -5.06 2.73
CA LYS A 29 6.91 -3.87 2.42
C LYS A 29 6.40 -2.62 3.13
N LEU A 30 5.09 -2.52 3.33
CA LEU A 30 4.44 -1.40 4.00
C LEU A 30 4.77 -1.35 5.51
N GLN A 31 4.95 -2.51 6.12
CA GLN A 31 5.34 -2.61 7.53
C GLN A 31 6.73 -2.03 7.78
N GLY A 32 6.86 -1.34 8.91
CA GLY A 32 8.11 -0.70 9.30
C GLY A 32 7.89 0.62 10.03
N SER A 33 9.00 1.25 10.36
CA SER A 33 9.05 2.61 10.89
C SER A 33 9.45 3.55 9.75
N TRP A 34 8.58 4.50 9.46
CA TRP A 34 8.69 5.48 8.41
C TRP A 34 8.79 6.86 9.03
N LYS A 35 9.57 7.74 8.42
CA LYS A 35 9.79 9.10 8.88
C LYS A 35 9.64 10.06 7.72
N SER A 36 8.88 11.13 7.94
CA SER A 36 8.74 12.23 6.99
C SER A 36 10.09 12.90 6.70
N LYS A 37 10.19 13.62 5.58
CA LYS A 37 11.43 14.29 5.15
C LYS A 37 11.98 15.28 6.18
N ASP A 38 11.10 16.01 6.87
CA ASP A 38 11.46 16.94 7.96
C ASP A 38 11.60 16.24 9.32
N GLY A 39 11.08 15.02 9.43
CA GLY A 39 11.09 14.22 10.64
C GLY A 39 10.06 14.61 11.68
N ALA A 40 9.15 15.54 11.35
CA ALA A 40 8.07 15.96 12.23
C ALA A 40 7.04 14.84 12.40
N THR A 41 6.69 14.18 11.30
CA THR A 41 5.77 13.04 11.30
C THR A 41 6.52 11.72 11.31
N LYS A 42 6.15 10.81 12.23
CA LYS A 42 6.59 9.42 12.23
C LYS A 42 5.39 8.51 11.98
N LEU A 43 5.59 7.49 11.16
CA LEU A 43 4.57 6.53 10.80
C LEU A 43 5.08 5.13 11.07
N LYS A 44 4.43 4.39 11.97
CA LYS A 44 4.78 3.00 12.26
C LYS A 44 3.64 2.08 11.86
N ILE A 45 3.91 1.20 10.91
CA ILE A 45 2.93 0.22 10.41
C ILE A 45 3.38 -1.17 10.87
N THR A 46 2.48 -1.89 11.54
CA THR A 46 2.68 -3.24 12.05
C THR A 46 1.66 -4.20 11.44
N ASP A 47 1.58 -5.45 11.89
CA ASP A 47 0.56 -6.39 11.40
C ASP A 47 -0.88 -5.93 11.64
N LYS A 48 -1.12 -5.15 12.70
CA LYS A 48 -2.46 -4.76 13.15
C LYS A 48 -2.66 -3.25 13.32
N GLY A 49 -1.59 -2.51 13.58
CA GLY A 49 -1.67 -1.07 13.86
C GLY A 49 -1.05 -0.21 12.77
N PHE A 50 -1.73 0.88 12.45
CA PHE A 50 -1.24 2.04 11.70
C PHE A 50 -1.11 3.19 12.70
N ILE A 51 0.12 3.55 13.05
CA ILE A 51 0.40 4.54 14.10
C ILE A 51 1.02 5.76 13.45
N MET A 52 0.29 6.86 13.40
CA MET A 52 0.78 8.14 12.93
C MET A 52 1.03 9.05 14.13
N ASP A 53 2.22 9.65 14.18
CA ASP A 53 2.66 10.58 15.21
C ASP A 53 3.05 11.89 14.52
N ASP A 54 2.12 12.85 14.51
CA ASP A 54 2.25 14.22 13.99
C ASP A 54 2.14 15.28 15.09
N GLY A 55 2.32 14.86 16.35
CA GLY A 55 2.10 15.67 17.55
C GLY A 55 1.48 14.84 18.66
N GLU A 56 0.62 13.88 18.28
CA GLU A 56 0.05 12.89 19.18
C GLU A 56 0.01 11.52 18.48
N ALA A 57 0.58 10.48 19.12
CA ALA A 57 0.67 9.16 18.52
C ALA A 57 -0.65 8.40 18.66
N ILE A 58 -1.42 8.33 17.57
CA ILE A 58 -2.71 7.62 17.54
C ILE A 58 -2.52 6.29 16.82
N ALA A 59 -2.88 5.20 17.49
CA ALA A 59 -2.90 3.86 16.90
C ALA A 59 -4.28 3.59 16.31
N GLU A 60 -4.32 3.31 15.02
CA GLU A 60 -5.53 2.93 14.30
C GLU A 60 -5.43 1.48 13.81
N ASP A 61 -6.57 0.79 13.77
CA ASP A 61 -6.68 -0.46 13.02
C ASP A 61 -6.62 -0.13 11.52
N TYR A 62 -6.07 -1.05 10.72
CA TYR A 62 -6.04 -0.85 9.28
C TYR A 62 -6.16 -2.14 8.46
N PHE A 63 -6.59 -1.95 7.22
CA PHE A 63 -6.50 -2.99 6.19
C PHE A 63 -6.12 -2.37 4.85
N VAL A 64 -5.63 -3.21 3.94
CA VAL A 64 -5.20 -2.79 2.59
C VAL A 64 -6.07 -3.47 1.57
N LYS A 65 -6.57 -2.72 0.59
CA LYS A 65 -7.31 -3.25 -0.55
C LYS A 65 -6.81 -2.56 -1.83
N GLY A 66 -6.15 -3.34 -2.69
CA GLY A 66 -5.42 -2.80 -3.83
C GLY A 66 -4.32 -1.85 -3.36
N ASP A 67 -4.29 -0.64 -3.92
CA ASP A 67 -3.34 0.41 -3.56
C ASP A 67 -3.85 1.34 -2.45
N THR A 68 -4.98 1.03 -1.81
CA THR A 68 -5.56 1.88 -0.76
C THR A 68 -5.44 1.23 0.62
N ILE A 69 -4.92 2.01 1.56
CA ILE A 69 -4.93 1.73 2.99
C ILE A 69 -6.17 2.37 3.59
N PHE A 70 -6.92 1.60 4.36
CA PHE A 70 -8.08 2.05 5.11
C PHE A 70 -7.74 1.97 6.59
N THR A 71 -7.84 3.09 7.30
CA THR A 71 -7.58 3.17 8.74
C THR A 71 -8.84 3.53 9.50
N SER A 72 -8.87 3.17 10.78
CA SER A 72 -10.01 3.37 11.66
C SER A 72 -9.56 3.44 13.12
N PHE A 73 -9.96 4.49 13.82
CA PHE A 73 -9.90 4.52 15.26
C PHE A 73 -11.04 3.69 15.87
N GLU A 74 -10.70 2.60 16.56
CA GLU A 74 -11.65 1.71 17.25
C GLU A 74 -12.79 1.15 16.36
N GLY A 75 -12.53 0.96 15.07
CA GLY A 75 -13.53 0.41 14.13
C GLY A 75 -14.59 1.42 13.67
N ASN A 76 -14.44 2.71 14.01
CA ASN A 76 -15.32 3.77 13.55
C ASN A 76 -15.33 3.94 12.02
N LYS A 77 -16.50 4.33 11.51
CA LYS A 77 -16.74 4.68 10.11
C LYS A 77 -17.17 6.15 10.00
N PRO A 78 -16.89 6.83 8.88
CA PRO A 78 -16.18 6.33 7.68
C PRO A 78 -14.69 6.06 7.93
N TYR A 79 -14.10 5.19 7.12
CA TYR A 79 -12.66 4.92 7.17
C TYR A 79 -11.87 6.11 6.63
N THR A 80 -10.71 6.39 7.24
CA THR A 80 -9.73 7.28 6.64
C THR A 80 -8.98 6.51 5.56
N THR A 81 -8.80 7.11 4.39
CA THR A 81 -8.20 6.43 3.24
C THR A 81 -6.90 7.08 2.80
N PHE A 82 -5.88 6.26 2.61
CA PHE A 82 -4.60 6.67 2.04
C PHE A 82 -4.30 5.87 0.78
N LEU A 83 -4.03 6.55 -0.33
CA LEU A 83 -3.61 5.91 -1.57
C LEU A 83 -2.09 5.76 -1.59
N VAL A 84 -1.60 4.53 -1.73
CA VAL A 84 -0.18 4.22 -1.92
C VAL A 84 0.21 4.60 -3.33
N GLN A 85 0.99 5.67 -3.48
CA GLN A 85 1.53 6.10 -4.77
C GLN A 85 2.88 5.46 -5.09
N LYS A 86 3.68 5.19 -4.06
CA LYS A 86 4.99 4.55 -4.19
C LYS A 86 5.31 3.77 -2.92
N LEU A 87 5.79 2.55 -3.08
CA LEU A 87 6.26 1.71 -1.98
C LEU A 87 7.46 0.89 -2.45
N ASP A 88 8.62 1.16 -1.88
CA ASP A 88 9.84 0.38 -2.07
C ASP A 88 10.57 0.16 -0.73
N ASP A 89 11.78 -0.38 -0.81
CA ASP A 89 12.59 -0.72 0.36
C ASP A 89 13.20 0.48 1.09
N HIS A 90 12.93 1.72 0.70
CA HIS A 90 13.43 2.89 1.41
C HIS A 90 12.43 4.04 1.42
N TYR A 91 11.45 4.02 0.50
CA TYR A 91 10.52 5.12 0.28
C TYR A 91 9.07 4.66 0.31
N LEU A 92 8.25 5.46 0.99
CA LEU A 92 6.80 5.34 1.02
C LEU A 92 6.19 6.70 0.65
N LYS A 93 5.32 6.71 -0.35
CA LYS A 93 4.52 7.89 -0.71
C LYS A 93 3.04 7.55 -0.59
N LEU A 94 2.36 8.28 0.29
CA LEU A 94 0.93 8.16 0.53
C LEU A 94 0.24 9.44 0.06
N MET A 95 -0.96 9.33 -0.51
CA MET A 95 -1.86 10.45 -0.69
C MET A 95 -2.98 10.36 0.33
N GLY A 96 -3.11 11.40 1.16
CA GLY A 96 -4.14 11.51 2.18
C GLY A 96 -5.54 11.77 1.62
N PRO A 97 -6.57 11.76 2.48
CA PRO A 97 -7.96 12.02 2.10
C PRO A 97 -8.19 13.45 1.58
N ASP A 98 -7.30 14.38 1.94
CA ASP A 98 -7.26 15.76 1.49
C ASP A 98 -6.51 15.96 0.16
N SER A 99 -6.13 14.86 -0.51
CA SER A 99 -5.29 14.85 -1.72
C SER A 99 -3.88 15.41 -1.52
N VAL A 100 -3.41 15.56 -0.28
CA VAL A 100 -2.03 15.96 0.02
C VAL A 100 -1.13 14.73 0.03
N ALA A 101 0.00 14.81 -0.67
CA ALA A 101 0.98 13.75 -0.70
C ALA A 101 1.93 13.86 0.50
N MET A 102 2.08 12.76 1.22
CA MET A 102 3.03 12.58 2.30
C MET A 102 4.13 11.63 1.84
N GLU A 103 5.38 12.06 2.02
CA GLU A 103 6.57 11.30 1.64
C GLU A 103 7.35 10.90 2.89
N PHE A 104 7.63 9.61 2.99
CA PHE A 104 8.37 9.02 4.08
C PHE A 104 9.57 8.22 3.58
N SER A 105 10.59 8.15 4.42
CA SER A 105 11.75 7.28 4.29
C SER A 105 11.96 6.46 5.55
N ARG A 106 12.55 5.27 5.42
CA ARG A 106 12.95 4.41 6.57
C ARG A 106 14.45 4.43 6.80
#